data_AF-A0A259RKJ3-F1
#
_entry.id   AF-A0A259RKJ3-F1
#
_cell.length_a   1.000
_cell.length_b   1.000
_cell.length_c   1.000
_cell.angle_alpha   90.00
_cell.angle_beta   90.00
_cell.angle_gamma   90.00
#
_symmetry.space_group_name_H-M   'P 1'
#
loop_
_entity.id
_entity.type
_entity.pdbx_description
1 polymer ?
#
loop_
_entity_poly.entity_id
_entity_poly.type
_entity_poly.pdbx_seq_one_letter_code
_entity_poly.pdbx_strand_id
1 'polypeptide(L)'
;QKTGYINEAGHCLVLQTKFEGRRVIVVLLDAWGKYSHFGDAQRIRTWLEAKGFDALHDPVARTGALPARGPENAAALVRTAFVEKTPSADLGE
;
A
#
# COMPACT_ATOMS: atom_id res chain seq x y z
N GLN A 1 -11.07 -4.71 6.85
CA GLN A 1 -9.78 -4.87 7.55
C GLN A 1 -9.61 -6.35 7.90
N LYS A 2 -8.40 -6.89 7.78
CA LYS A 2 -8.06 -8.27 8.15
C LYS A 2 -6.80 -8.27 9.01
N THR A 3 -6.82 -9.03 10.10
CA THR A 3 -5.68 -9.24 11.00
C THR A 3 -5.21 -10.69 10.95
N GLY A 4 -3.95 -10.92 11.25
CA GLY A 4 -3.35 -12.25 11.37
C GLY A 4 -2.22 -12.26 12.39
N TYR A 5 -1.98 -13.40 13.01
CA TYR A 5 -0.84 -13.62 13.88
C TYR A 5 -0.38 -15.07 13.76
N ILE A 6 0.91 -15.25 13.53
CA ILE A 6 1.62 -16.52 13.69
C ILE A 6 2.97 -16.23 14.34
N ASN A 7 3.55 -17.20 15.03
CA ASN A 7 4.79 -16.99 15.78
C ASN A 7 5.94 -16.54 14.88
N GLU A 8 6.02 -17.08 13.66
CA GLU A 8 7.12 -16.85 12.72
C GLU A 8 7.02 -15.53 11.94
N ALA A 9 5.80 -14.97 11.80
CA ALA A 9 5.55 -13.77 10.99
C ALA A 9 5.01 -12.59 11.80
N GLY A 10 5.03 -12.70 13.14
CA GLY A 10 4.52 -11.67 14.04
C GLY A 10 3.05 -11.32 13.79
N HIS A 11 2.68 -10.08 14.09
CA HIS A 11 1.35 -9.58 13.84
C HIS A 11 1.24 -8.88 12.47
N CYS A 12 0.21 -9.27 11.71
CA CYS A 12 -0.06 -8.74 10.38
C CYS A 12 -1.41 -8.02 10.32
N LEU A 13 -1.49 -6.97 9.51
CA LEU A 13 -2.68 -6.16 9.28
C LEU A 13 -2.81 -5.77 7.82
N VAL A 14 -3.96 -6.07 7.22
CA VAL A 14 -4.37 -5.54 5.92
C VAL A 14 -5.60 -4.67 6.12
N LEU A 15 -5.53 -3.42 5.68
CA LEU A 15 -6.67 -2.52 5.70
C LEU A 15 -6.84 -1.85 4.34
N GLN A 16 -8.08 -1.64 3.96
CA GLN A 16 -8.44 -0.81 2.83
C GLN A 16 -9.11 0.43 3.38
N THR A 17 -8.69 1.58 2.87
CA THR A 17 -9.19 2.88 3.31
C THR A 17 -9.34 3.81 2.10
N LYS A 18 -10.13 4.87 2.27
CA LYS A 18 -10.30 5.90 1.26
C LYS A 18 -9.83 7.22 1.85
N PHE A 19 -8.87 7.85 1.19
CA PHE A 19 -8.40 9.19 1.52
C PHE A 19 -8.58 10.06 0.27
N GLU A 20 -9.03 11.31 0.39
CA GLU A 20 -9.15 12.26 -0.74
C GLU A 20 -9.75 11.67 -2.04
N GLY A 21 -10.76 10.81 -1.93
CA GLY A 21 -11.38 10.16 -3.10
C GLY A 21 -10.68 8.90 -3.61
N ARG A 22 -9.44 8.62 -3.21
CA ARG A 22 -8.61 7.49 -3.65
C ARG A 22 -8.67 6.31 -2.69
N ARG A 23 -8.81 5.10 -3.24
CA ARG A 23 -8.76 3.86 -2.46
C ARG A 23 -7.32 3.41 -2.27
N VAL A 24 -6.95 3.09 -1.04
CA VAL A 24 -5.62 2.63 -0.65
C VAL A 24 -5.73 1.33 0.10
N ILE A 25 -4.83 0.41 -0.19
CA ILE A 25 -4.64 -0.80 0.59
C ILE A 25 -3.31 -0.67 1.31
N VAL A 26 -3.34 -0.79 2.64
CA VAL A 26 -2.15 -0.79 3.50
C VAL A 26 -1.97 -2.20 4.04
N VAL A 27 -0.76 -2.73 3.88
CA VAL A 27 -0.35 -4.06 4.33
C VAL A 27 0.82 -3.89 5.28
N LEU A 28 0.64 -4.31 6.53
CA LEU A 28 1.65 -4.31 7.58
C LEU A 28 1.94 -5.75 7.96
N LEU A 29 3.21 -6.13 7.95
CA LEU A 29 3.69 -7.47 8.22
C LEU A 29 4.72 -7.43 9.35
N ASP A 30 4.92 -8.56 10.03
CA ASP A 30 5.99 -8.75 11.00
C ASP A 30 6.03 -7.72 12.15
N ALA A 31 4.87 -7.30 12.63
CA ALA A 31 4.82 -6.40 13.78
C ALA A 31 5.06 -7.21 15.07
N TRP A 32 6.13 -6.86 15.80
CA TRP A 32 6.55 -7.57 17.01
C TRP A 32 5.54 -7.49 18.16
N GLY A 33 4.93 -6.32 18.37
CA GLY A 33 3.98 -6.10 19.46
C GLY A 33 2.53 -6.35 19.07
N LYS A 34 1.72 -6.83 20.04
CA LYS A 34 0.28 -7.12 19.89
C LYS A 34 -0.53 -5.99 19.27
N TYR A 35 -0.12 -4.75 19.49
CA TYR A 35 -0.80 -3.56 18.96
C TYR A 35 0.08 -2.72 18.03
N SER A 36 1.29 -3.18 17.71
CA SER A 36 2.25 -2.40 16.92
C SER A 36 1.74 -2.15 15.49
N HIS A 37 1.19 -3.16 14.83
CA HIS A 37 0.57 -3.02 13.50
C HIS A 37 -0.60 -2.02 13.50
N PHE A 38 -1.37 -1.92 14.59
CA PHE A 38 -2.43 -0.90 14.70
C PHE A 38 -1.84 0.50 14.91
N GLY A 39 -0.82 0.64 15.75
CA GLY A 39 -0.11 1.91 15.95
C GLY A 39 0.55 2.41 14.66
N ASP A 40 1.16 1.52 13.89
CA ASP A 40 1.76 1.85 12.59
C ASP A 40 0.70 2.26 11.57
N ALA A 41 -0.44 1.57 11.53
CA ALA A 41 -1.57 1.98 10.69
C ALA A 41 -2.07 3.40 11.02
N GLN A 42 -2.13 3.75 12.31
CA GLN A 42 -2.50 5.11 12.74
C GLN A 42 -1.44 6.14 12.32
N ARG A 43 -0.15 5.85 12.49
CA ARG A 43 0.93 6.75 12.04
C ARG A 43 0.91 6.98 10.54
N ILE A 44 0.72 5.92 9.75
CA ILE A 44 0.61 6.01 8.29
C ILE A 44 -0.58 6.86 7.89
N ARG A 45 -1.74 6.67 8.55
CA ARG A 45 -2.92 7.51 8.34
C ARG A 45 -2.60 8.99 8.59
N THR A 46 -2.05 9.32 9.75
CA THR A 46 -1.70 10.71 10.09
C THR A 46 -0.69 11.30 9.10
N TRP A 47 0.28 10.50 8.66
CA TRP A 47 1.27 10.93 7.67
C TRP A 47 0.65 11.21 6.31
N LEU A 48 -0.26 10.34 5.84
CA LEU A 48 -1.01 10.54 4.59
C LEU A 48 -1.94 11.74 4.66
N GLU A 49 -2.60 11.97 5.80
CA GLU A 49 -3.45 13.14 6.02
C GLU A 49 -2.64 14.45 6.03
N ALA A 50 -1.40 14.41 6.55
CA ALA A 50 -0.54 15.60 6.61
C ALA A 50 0.17 15.93 5.29
N LYS A 51 0.55 14.92 4.50
CA LYS A 51 1.31 15.11 3.25
C LYS A 51 0.48 14.98 1.97
N GLY A 52 -0.76 14.51 2.08
CA GLY A 52 -1.59 14.16 0.93
C GLY A 52 -1.05 12.96 0.15
N PHE A 53 -1.75 12.58 -0.92
CA PHE A 53 -1.33 11.47 -1.78
C PHE A 53 -0.10 11.73 -2.62
N ASP A 54 0.35 12.97 -2.73
CA ASP A 54 1.55 13.31 -3.47
C ASP A 54 2.78 12.60 -2.90
N ALA A 55 2.77 12.29 -1.59
CA ALA A 55 3.81 11.51 -0.94
C ALA A 55 3.86 10.02 -1.36
N LEU A 56 2.82 9.51 -2.00
CA LEU A 56 2.77 8.15 -2.57
C LEU A 56 3.02 8.12 -4.08
N HIS A 57 3.27 9.28 -4.71
CA HIS A 57 3.38 9.37 -6.16
C HIS A 57 4.74 8.84 -6.66
N ASP A 58 4.74 7.72 -7.38
CA ASP A 58 5.88 7.28 -8.20
C ASP A 58 5.93 8.11 -9.50
N PRO A 59 6.99 8.92 -9.75
CA PRO A 59 7.10 9.70 -10.98
C PRO A 59 7.14 8.85 -12.26
N VAL A 60 7.50 7.55 -12.18
CA VAL A 60 7.63 6.65 -13.34
C VAL A 60 6.28 6.10 -13.80
N ALA A 61 5.32 5.90 -12.89
CA ALA A 61 4.02 5.31 -13.21
C ALA A 61 3.14 6.17 -14.14
N ARG A 62 3.37 7.49 -14.21
CA ARG A 62 2.60 8.41 -15.09
C ARG A 62 2.90 8.26 -16.57
N THR A 63 4.06 7.73 -16.96
CA THR A 63 4.52 7.82 -18.36
C THR A 63 4.24 6.56 -19.17
N GLY A 64 3.81 5.45 -18.55
CA GLY A 64 3.67 4.17 -19.25
C GLY A 64 4.98 3.64 -19.85
N ALA A 65 6.10 4.30 -19.59
CA ALA A 65 7.42 3.93 -20.08
C ALA A 65 8.07 2.98 -19.07
N LEU A 66 8.20 1.72 -19.46
CA LEU A 66 9.04 0.77 -18.74
C LEU A 66 10.49 1.32 -18.76
N PRO A 67 11.16 1.50 -17.61
CA PRO A 67 12.53 1.99 -17.62
C PRO A 67 13.43 0.97 -18.32
N ALA A 68 14.05 1.40 -19.41
CA ALA A 68 15.10 0.65 -20.07
C ALA A 68 16.26 0.44 -19.10
N ARG A 69 16.51 -0.83 -18.74
CA ARG A 69 17.65 -1.40 -18.00
C ARG A 69 18.64 -0.43 -17.30
N GLY A 70 18.57 -0.42 -15.96
CA GLY A 70 19.66 -0.29 -14.95
C GLY A 70 20.57 0.97 -14.98
N PRO A 71 21.42 1.22 -13.96
CA PRO A 71 21.86 0.33 -12.88
C PRO A 71 22.01 0.98 -11.44
N GLU A 72 22.42 0.14 -10.48
CA GLU A 72 23.22 0.41 -9.25
C GLU A 72 22.77 1.22 -8.01
N ASN A 73 21.54 1.72 -7.86
CA ASN A 73 21.10 2.21 -6.53
C ASN A 73 19.64 1.86 -6.21
N ALA A 74 19.39 0.59 -5.91
CA ALA A 74 18.08 0.06 -5.55
C ALA A 74 17.65 0.38 -4.10
N ALA A 75 17.86 1.62 -3.64
CA ALA A 75 17.49 2.08 -2.30
C ALA A 75 16.19 2.90 -2.32
N ALA A 76 15.14 2.43 -3.02
CA ALA A 76 13.79 2.99 -2.89
C ALA A 76 12.70 2.08 -3.46
N LEU A 77 12.93 0.76 -3.49
CA LEU A 77 11.97 -0.14 -4.11
C LEU A 77 10.89 -0.59 -3.11
N VAL A 78 10.05 0.34 -2.66
CA VAL A 78 8.70 -0.03 -2.21
C VAL A 78 7.90 -0.31 -3.47
N ARG A 79 7.92 -1.56 -3.94
CA ARG A 79 7.02 -2.00 -5.02
C ARG A 79 5.59 -2.05 -4.49
N THR A 80 4.84 -0.97 -4.63
CA THR A 80 3.38 -1.03 -4.59
C THR A 80 2.91 -1.74 -5.86
N ALA A 81 2.74 -3.06 -5.77
CA ALA A 81 2.11 -3.83 -6.85
C ALA A 81 0.65 -3.39 -6.96
N PHE A 82 0.33 -2.69 -8.05
CA PHE A 82 -1.02 -2.33 -8.44
C PHE A 82 -1.68 -3.59 -9.04
N VAL A 83 -2.68 -4.17 -8.36
CA VAL A 83 -3.61 -5.11 -8.98
C VAL A 83 -4.92 -4.36 -9.16
N GLU A 84 -5.18 -3.88 -10.38
CA GLU A 84 -6.50 -3.38 -10.74
C GLU A 84 -7.44 -4.57 -10.92
N LYS A 85 -8.41 -4.70 -10.01
CA LYS A 85 -9.61 -5.48 -10.32
C LYS A 85 -10.44 -4.63 -11.29
N THR A 86 -10.42 -5.00 -12.56
CA THR A 86 -11.37 -4.48 -13.56
C THR A 86 -12.79 -4.67 -13.01
N PRO A 87 -13.61 -3.62 -12.89
CA PRO A 87 -15.01 -3.81 -12.54
C PRO A 87 -15.65 -4.63 -13.67
N SER A 88 -16.15 -5.82 -13.33
CA SER A 88 -17.01 -6.59 -14.21
C SER A 88 -18.22 -5.71 -14.52
N ALA A 89 -18.33 -5.26 -15.76
CA ALA A 89 -19.51 -4.60 -16.25
C ALA A 89 -20.71 -5.54 -16.04
N ASP A 90 -21.72 -5.02 -15.36
CA ASP A 90 -23.09 -5.54 -15.42
C ASP A 90 -23.49 -5.64 -16.90
N LEU A 91 -23.49 -6.86 -17.43
CA LEU A 91 -24.24 -7.18 -18.63
C LEU A 91 -25.61 -7.64 -18.13
N GLY A 92 -26.56 -6.70 -18.14
CA GLY A 92 -27.96 -7.06 -18.10
C GLY A 92 -28.37 -7.75 -19.40
N GLU A 93 -28.95 -8.94 -19.27
CA GLU A 93 -30.29 -9.31 -19.71
C GLU A 93 -30.79 -10.46 -18.83
#